data_AF-A0A949JPL9-F1
#
_entry.id   AF-A0A949JPL9-F1
#
_cell.length_a   1.000
_cell.length_b   1.000
_cell.length_c   1.000
_cell.angle_alpha   90.00
_cell.angle_beta   90.00
_cell.angle_gamma   90.00
#
_symmetry.space_group_name_H-M   'P 1'
#
loop_
_entity.id
_entity.type
_entity.pdbx_description
1 polymer ?
#
loop_
_entity_poly.entity_id
_entity_poly.type
_entity_poly.pdbx_seq_one_letter_code
_entity_poly.pdbx_strand_id
1 'polypeptide(L)' 'TPISSLETAYNIMRDEGVRYVYIGNLPDHRSMSTYCHSCGKKIISRKGYSISSISMKVGNCGFCGEEIPGIWS' A
#
# COMPACT_ATOMS: atom_id res chain seq x y z
N THR A 1 -6.87 -15.98 12.39
CA THR A 1 -7.02 -16.23 10.94
C THR A 1 -5.68 -16.61 10.35
N PRO A 2 -5.56 -17.68 9.55
CA PRO A 2 -4.31 -18.04 8.88
C PRO A 2 -3.83 -16.93 7.93
N ILE A 3 -2.51 -16.71 7.87
CA ILE A 3 -1.91 -15.67 7.02
C ILE A 3 -2.22 -15.95 5.53
N SER A 4 -2.12 -17.22 5.11
CA SER A 4 -2.40 -17.64 3.73
C SER A 4 -3.79 -17.27 3.25
N SER A 5 -4.81 -17.35 4.12
CA SER A 5 -6.18 -16.93 3.78
C SER A 5 -6.26 -15.42 3.54
N LEU A 6 -5.51 -14.62 4.32
CA LEU A 6 -5.47 -13.17 4.15
C LEU A 6 -4.70 -12.77 2.88
N GLU A 7 -3.60 -13.45 2.57
CA GLU A 7 -2.84 -13.25 1.33
C GLU A 7 -3.67 -13.64 0.10
N THR A 8 -4.44 -14.72 0.19
CA THR A 8 -5.37 -15.13 -0.88
C THR A 8 -6.41 -14.04 -1.14
N ALA A 9 -7.06 -13.52 -0.09
CA ALA A 9 -8.01 -12.42 -0.23
C ALA A 9 -7.35 -11.14 -0.78
N TYR A 10 -6.12 -10.84 -0.35
CA TYR A 10 -5.34 -9.71 -0.86
C TYR A 10 -5.11 -9.82 -2.37
N ASN A 11 -4.71 -11.00 -2.87
CA ASN A 11 -4.46 -11.22 -4.28
C ASN A 11 -5.75 -11.13 -5.10
N ILE A 12 -6.85 -11.75 -4.65
CA ILE A 12 -8.15 -11.66 -5.33
C ILE A 12 -8.58 -10.19 -5.49
N MET A 13 -8.52 -9.39 -4.42
CA MET A 13 -8.90 -7.98 -4.52
C MET A 13 -8.00 -7.20 -5.49
N ARG A 14 -6.71 -7.51 -5.56
CA ARG A 14 -5.77 -6.89 -6.50
C ARG A 14 -6.10 -7.26 -7.94
N ASP A 15 -6.45 -8.52 -8.19
CA ASP A 15 -6.82 -9.04 -9.52
C ASP A 15 -8.14 -8.44 -10.01
N GLU A 16 -9.08 -8.17 -9.09
CA GLU A 16 -10.32 -7.42 -9.36
C GLU A 16 -10.11 -5.90 -9.57
N GLY A 17 -8.85 -5.44 -9.55
CA GLY A 17 -8.50 -4.05 -9.84
C GLY A 17 -8.53 -3.10 -8.62
N VAL A 18 -8.66 -3.63 -7.40
CA VAL A 18 -8.54 -2.82 -6.19
C VAL A 18 -7.07 -2.40 -6.01
N ARG A 19 -6.80 -1.12 -6.25
CA ARG A 19 -5.43 -0.59 -6.29
C ARG A 19 -4.73 -0.61 -4.93
N TYR A 20 -5.48 -0.37 -3.85
CA TYR A 20 -4.97 -0.20 -2.49
C TYR A 20 -5.66 -1.14 -1.51
N VAL A 21 -5.07 -2.33 -1.36
CA VAL A 21 -5.53 -3.34 -0.42
C VAL A 21 -4.56 -3.39 0.75
N TYR A 22 -5.09 -3.52 1.96
CA TYR A 22 -4.27 -3.64 3.17
C TYR A 22 -4.73 -4.81 4.04
N ILE A 23 -3.78 -5.55 4.59
CA ILE A 23 -4.08 -6.54 5.63
C ILE A 23 -3.79 -5.90 6.99
N GLY A 24 -4.82 -5.69 7.80
CA GLY A 24 -4.69 -5.18 9.16
C GLY A 24 -4.23 -6.23 10.16
N ASN A 25 -3.78 -5.78 11.34
CA ASN A 25 -3.41 -6.64 12.48
C ASN A 25 -2.34 -7.72 12.17
N LEU A 26 -1.52 -7.51 11.14
CA LEU A 26 -0.45 -8.42 10.75
C LEU A 26 0.91 -7.70 10.85
N PRO A 27 1.66 -7.86 11.96
CA PRO A 27 2.87 -7.09 12.19
C PRO A 27 3.94 -7.34 11.11
N ASP A 28 4.65 -6.27 10.72
CA ASP A 28 5.76 -6.27 9.76
C ASP A 28 5.46 -6.91 8.38
N HIS A 29 4.19 -6.94 7.96
CA HIS A 29 3.81 -7.50 6.67
C HIS A 29 3.80 -6.47 5.53
N ARG A 30 4.23 -6.90 4.33
CA ARG A 30 4.34 -6.01 3.15
C ARG A 30 3.03 -5.32 2.78
N SER A 31 1.89 -5.96 3.00
CA SER A 31 0.57 -5.46 2.61
C SER A 31 0.05 -4.34 3.51
N MET A 32 0.75 -3.97 4.59
CA MET A 32 0.40 -2.77 5.36
C MET A 32 0.91 -1.47 4.73
N SER A 33 1.92 -1.55 3.87
CA SER A 33 2.50 -0.38 3.22
C SER A 33 1.76 -0.02 1.94
N THR A 34 1.80 1.24 1.55
CA THR A 34 1.21 1.72 0.30
C THR A 34 2.24 1.66 -0.82
N TYR A 35 1.83 1.10 -1.96
CA TYR A 35 2.63 1.01 -3.18
C TYR A 35 1.98 1.84 -4.28
N CYS A 36 2.78 2.42 -5.16
CA CYS A 36 2.29 3.12 -6.34
C CYS A 36 1.56 2.13 -7.25
N HIS A 37 0.36 2.48 -7.69
CA HIS A 37 -0.45 1.65 -8.58
C HIS A 37 0.12 1.56 -10.01
N SER A 38 0.91 2.55 -10.42
CA SER A 38 1.55 2.62 -11.74
C SER A 38 2.92 1.93 -11.77
N CYS A 39 3.85 2.28 -10.87
CA CYS A 39 5.21 1.73 -10.90
C CYS A 39 5.50 0.62 -9.87
N GLY A 40 4.56 0.28 -9.00
CA GLY A 40 4.72 -0.77 -7.98
C GLY A 40 5.69 -0.46 -6.84
N LYS A 41 6.39 0.69 -6.85
CA LYS A 41 7.32 1.07 -5.78
C LYS A 41 6.58 1.44 -4.49
N LYS A 42 7.18 1.12 -3.34
CA LYS A 42 6.67 1.51 -2.02
C LYS A 42 6.75 3.02 -1.86
N ILE A 43 5.63 3.67 -1.61
CA ILE A 43 5.53 5.13 -1.47
C ILE A 43 5.21 5.58 -0.04
N ILE A 44 4.56 4.72 0.76
CA ILE A 44 4.37 4.96 2.20
C ILE A 44 4.69 3.66 2.92
N SER A 45 5.72 3.69 3.75
CA SER A 45 6.11 2.55 4.59
C SER A 45 5.42 2.65 5.94
N ARG A 46 4.67 1.61 6.32
CA ARG A 46 3.91 1.57 7.58
C ARG A 46 4.38 0.43 8.47
N LYS A 47 4.45 0.69 9.78
CA LYS A 47 4.67 -0.30 10.84
C LYS A 47 3.59 -0.08 11.90
N GLY A 48 2.61 -0.98 11.95
CA GLY A 48 1.40 -0.72 12.73
C GLY A 48 0.65 0.51 12.20
N TYR A 49 0.26 1.40 13.11
CA TYR A 49 -0.39 2.67 12.80
C TYR A 49 0.61 3.80 12.48
N SER A 50 1.90 3.55 12.63
CA SER A 50 2.94 4.56 12.42
C SER A 50 3.45 4.55 10.97
N ILE A 51 3.67 5.74 10.43
CA ILE A 51 4.37 5.92 9.15
C ILE A 51 5.87 5.99 9.44
N SER A 52 6.63 5.11 8.79
CA SER A 52 8.10 5.03 8.94
C SER A 52 8.83 5.82 7.86
N SER A 53 8.25 5.93 6.65
CA SER A 53 8.79 6.76 5.58
C SER A 53 7.73 7.10 4.54
N ILE A 54 7.91 8.24 3.88
CA ILE A 54 7.07 8.72 2.76
C ILE A 54 8.00 9.06 1.59
N SER A 55 7.72 8.49 0.42
CA SER A 55 8.44 8.73 -0.83
C SER A 55 7.47 9.28 -1.88
N MET A 56 6.78 10.35 -1.50
CA MET A 56 5.77 11.05 -2.30
C MET A 56 6.09 12.54 -2.38
N LYS A 57 5.66 13.17 -3.47
CA LYS A 57 5.72 14.62 -3.68
C LYS A 57 4.29 15.12 -3.83
N VAL A 58 3.72 15.71 -2.78
CA VAL A 58 2.38 16.34 -2.76
C VAL A 58 1.33 15.57 -3.59
N GLY A 59 0.92 14.41 -3.09
CA GLY A 59 -0.07 13.57 -3.77
C GLY A 59 0.44 12.79 -4.98
N ASN A 60 1.67 12.98 -5.44
CA ASN A 60 2.27 12.20 -6.52
C ASN A 60 3.31 11.21 -6.00
N CYS A 61 3.50 10.11 -6.74
CA CYS A 61 4.58 9.16 -6.53
C CYS A 61 5.93 9.86 -6.69
N GLY A 62 6.80 9.76 -5.69
CA GLY A 62 8.14 10.35 -5.75
C GLY A 62 9.08 9.70 -6.79
N PHE A 63 8.68 8.57 -7.39
CA PHE A 63 9.49 7.82 -8.34
C PHE A 63 9.05 7.96 -9.80
N CYS A 64 7.76 7.87 -10.08
CA CYS A 64 7.23 7.93 -11.45
C CYS A 64 6.31 9.13 -11.71
N GLY A 65 6.01 9.95 -10.70
CA GLY A 65 5.15 11.13 -10.84
C GLY A 65 3.64 10.83 -10.89
N GLU A 66 3.24 9.56 -10.93
CA GLU A 66 1.83 9.16 -10.94
C GLU A 66 1.05 9.78 -9.78
N GLU A 67 -0.16 10.28 -10.06
CA GLU A 67 -1.06 10.78 -9.03
C GLU A 67 -1.56 9.62 -8.14
N ILE A 68 -1.46 9.82 -6.84
CA ILE A 68 -1.90 8.87 -5.82
C ILE A 68 -3.17 9.45 -5.19
N PRO A 69 -4.34 8.81 -5.40
CA PRO A 69 -5.58 9.28 -4.81
C PRO A 69 -5.48 9.27 -3.27
N GLY A 70 -5.96 10.34 -2.64
CA GLY A 70 -5.91 10.53 -1.20
C GLY A 70 -6.07 12.00 -0.80
N ILE A 71 -6.04 12.26 0.51
CA ILE A 71 -6.00 13.61 1.09
C ILE A 71 -4.57 13.84 1.58
N TRP A 72 -3.91 14.87 1.06
CA TRP A 72 -2.47 15.13 1.27
C TRP A 72 -2.18 16.50 1.89
N SER A 73 -3.21 17.17 2.43
CA SER A 73 -3.19 18.51 3.03
C SER A 73 -3.61 18.48 4.49
#